data_AF-A0A023GL73-F1
#
_entry.id   AF-A0A023GL73-F1
#
_cell.length_a   1.000
_cell.length_b   1.000
_cell.length_c   1.000
_cell.angle_alpha   90.00
_cell.angle_beta   90.00
_cell.angle_gamma   90.00
#
_symmetry.space_group_name_H-M   'P 1'
#
loop_
_entity.id
_entity.type
_entity.pdbx_description
1 polymer ?
#
loop_
_entity_poly.entity_id
_entity_poly.type
_entity_poly.pdbx_seq_one_letter_code
_entity_poly.pdbx_strand_id
1 'polypeptide(L)'
;TGFKDASSMWLDVYEDDCFEEKIRGLWQQLKPLYQQLHAYVRSKLRKVYGHDKIKRDGPIPAHVLGHIHSQSWSAIIDITQPYPRKKPINVTNAMRRKKMTVLEVFKQAERFFTSMGLPPMPQTFWKRSILEKPRDRKIVCHPSAWDFYINNDVRIKQCTQVNMEDFRTVHHEMGHVEYFLKYAKQPFAFREGANPGFHEAIGDTIALSVSTPKHLRAVGLLKDPSDDYERDINYLFSVALDKVASIPSTYVYDLWRWNVFKGTYQPQNYNRAWWNFLLKYQGICPGVRRSREDFDPPAKYHISADVPYIRYFVSTVLQFQFYKALCDEAGHVGPLYKCDFYRSKRAGKL
;
A
#
# COMPACT_ATOMS: atom_id res chain seq x y z
N THR A 1 -18.51 16.48 -21.70
CA THR A 1 -18.51 15.51 -20.59
C THR A 1 -19.65 15.72 -19.60
N GLY A 2 -20.33 16.87 -19.53
CA GLY A 2 -21.51 17.05 -18.66
C GLY A 2 -21.22 17.15 -17.15
N PHE A 3 -20.03 16.74 -16.70
CA PHE A 3 -19.54 16.92 -15.33
C PHE A 3 -19.26 18.38 -15.00
N LYS A 4 -19.50 18.74 -13.73
CA LYS A 4 -19.27 20.09 -13.19
C LYS A 4 -17.78 20.45 -13.13
N ASP A 5 -16.95 19.49 -12.73
CA ASP A 5 -15.50 19.62 -12.64
C ASP A 5 -14.82 18.24 -12.68
N ALA A 6 -13.48 18.21 -12.71
CA ALA A 6 -12.72 16.96 -12.82
C ALA A 6 -12.90 16.04 -11.61
N SER A 7 -13.23 16.58 -10.42
CA SER A 7 -13.52 15.73 -9.25
C SER A 7 -14.81 14.95 -9.44
N SER A 8 -15.86 15.58 -10.00
CA SER A 8 -17.11 14.87 -10.32
C SER A 8 -16.86 13.72 -11.29
N MET A 9 -16.05 13.94 -12.34
CA MET A 9 -15.69 12.88 -13.29
C MET A 9 -14.93 11.72 -12.62
N TRP A 10 -14.01 12.01 -11.70
CA TRP A 10 -13.24 10.98 -10.99
C TRP A 10 -14.03 10.22 -9.95
N LEU A 11 -15.07 10.83 -9.38
CA LEU A 11 -15.91 10.21 -8.36
C LEU A 11 -17.06 9.38 -8.98
N ASP A 12 -17.44 9.68 -10.22
CA ASP A 12 -18.49 8.96 -10.97
C ASP A 12 -18.26 7.45 -11.06
N VAL A 13 -16.99 7.02 -11.16
CA VAL A 13 -16.59 5.60 -11.20
C VAL A 13 -16.93 4.79 -9.94
N TYR A 14 -17.33 5.46 -8.86
CA TYR A 14 -17.81 4.80 -7.64
C TYR A 14 -19.33 4.68 -7.61
N GLU A 15 -20.06 5.32 -8.54
CA GLU A 15 -21.51 5.27 -8.71
C GLU A 15 -22.27 5.52 -7.38
N ASP A 16 -21.77 6.46 -6.58
CA ASP A 16 -22.26 6.73 -5.23
C ASP A 16 -22.30 8.23 -4.93
N ASP A 17 -23.51 8.80 -4.98
CA ASP A 17 -23.77 10.23 -4.72
C ASP A 17 -23.28 10.68 -3.33
N CYS A 18 -23.19 9.76 -2.36
CA CYS A 18 -22.75 10.03 -1.00
C CYS A 18 -21.28 9.66 -0.75
N PHE A 19 -20.48 9.43 -1.81
CA PHE A 19 -19.12 8.91 -1.69
C PHE A 19 -18.23 9.78 -0.78
N GLU A 20 -18.18 11.10 -0.98
CA GLU A 20 -17.34 12.00 -0.17
C GLU A 20 -17.70 11.95 1.33
N GLU A 21 -18.99 11.81 1.65
CA GLU A 21 -19.49 11.73 3.02
C GLU A 21 -19.14 10.40 3.67
N LYS A 22 -19.29 9.29 2.94
CA LYS A 22 -18.91 7.94 3.39
C LYS A 22 -17.41 7.85 3.67
N ILE A 23 -16.57 8.35 2.76
CA ILE A 23 -15.11 8.41 2.96
C ILE A 23 -14.75 9.25 4.18
N ARG A 24 -15.41 10.41 4.37
CA ARG A 24 -15.23 11.25 5.55
C ARG A 24 -15.61 10.50 6.83
N GLY A 25 -16.72 9.76 6.82
CA GLY A 25 -17.16 8.91 7.93
C GLY A 25 -16.13 7.84 8.29
N LEU A 26 -15.62 7.11 7.28
CA LEU A 26 -14.56 6.11 7.46
C LEU A 26 -13.28 6.74 8.04
N TRP A 27 -12.87 7.91 7.56
CA TRP A 27 -11.73 8.62 8.13
C TRP A 27 -11.93 8.93 9.61
N GLN A 28 -13.12 9.38 10.04
CA GLN A 28 -13.38 9.64 11.46
C GLN A 28 -13.27 8.38 12.32
N GLN A 29 -13.66 7.22 11.80
CA GLN A 29 -13.52 5.93 12.51
C GLN A 29 -12.05 5.50 12.65
N LEU A 30 -11.22 5.77 11.64
CA LEU A 30 -9.80 5.38 11.61
C LEU A 30 -8.90 6.38 12.35
N LYS A 31 -9.32 7.64 12.46
CA LYS A 31 -8.56 8.74 13.06
C LYS A 31 -8.04 8.45 14.47
N PRO A 32 -8.80 7.86 15.41
CA PRO A 32 -8.28 7.58 16.76
C PRO A 32 -7.05 6.67 16.77
N LEU A 33 -7.04 5.62 15.94
CA LEU A 33 -5.89 4.71 15.83
C LEU A 33 -4.68 5.44 15.24
N TYR A 34 -4.89 6.24 14.20
CA TYR A 34 -3.84 7.07 13.63
C TYR A 34 -3.24 8.05 14.64
N GLN A 35 -4.08 8.72 15.45
CA GLN A 35 -3.61 9.67 16.46
C GLN A 35 -2.77 9.01 17.55
N GLN A 36 -3.12 7.78 17.97
CA GLN A 36 -2.31 7.01 18.92
C GLN A 36 -0.95 6.62 18.30
N LEU A 37 -0.95 6.14 17.05
CA LEU A 37 0.28 5.82 16.32
C LEU A 37 1.17 7.04 16.15
N HIS A 38 0.61 8.17 15.71
CA HIS A 38 1.30 9.45 15.55
C HIS A 38 1.95 9.91 16.86
N ALA A 39 1.19 9.94 17.95
CA ALA A 39 1.70 10.37 19.25
C ALA A 39 2.83 9.47 19.76
N TYR A 40 2.69 8.14 19.58
CA TYR A 40 3.72 7.17 19.94
C TYR A 40 5.00 7.36 19.12
N VAL A 41 4.86 7.45 17.79
CA VAL A 41 5.99 7.67 16.87
C VAL A 41 6.68 8.99 17.17
N ARG A 42 5.92 10.08 17.36
CA ARG A 42 6.46 11.39 17.77
C ARG A 42 7.28 11.30 19.06
N SER A 43 6.77 10.56 20.07
CA SER A 43 7.48 10.35 21.34
C SER A 43 8.82 9.62 21.14
N LYS A 44 8.87 8.60 20.28
CA LYS A 44 10.10 7.87 19.94
C LYS A 44 11.09 8.75 19.16
N LEU A 45 10.63 9.44 18.12
CA LEU A 45 11.48 10.35 17.35
C LEU A 45 12.03 11.47 18.23
N ARG A 46 11.24 11.99 19.17
CA ARG A 46 11.69 12.99 20.15
C ARG A 46 12.82 12.49 21.07
N LYS A 47 12.90 11.18 21.35
CA LYS A 47 14.04 10.58 22.08
C LYS A 47 15.29 10.48 21.21
N VAL A 48 15.14 10.35 19.89
CA VAL A 48 16.25 10.19 18.94
C VAL A 48 16.81 11.54 18.50
N TYR A 49 15.94 12.47 18.11
CA TYR A 49 16.33 13.76 17.52
C TYR A 49 16.37 14.93 18.50
N GLY A 50 15.91 14.74 19.74
CA GLY A 50 15.91 15.78 20.77
C GLY A 50 14.63 16.61 20.83
N HIS A 51 14.48 17.33 21.96
CA HIS A 51 13.30 18.11 22.30
C HIS A 51 13.19 19.45 21.55
N ASP A 52 14.32 19.97 21.07
CA ASP A 52 14.42 21.19 20.25
C ASP A 52 13.94 20.94 18.81
N LYS A 53 14.14 19.74 18.28
CA LYS A 53 13.72 19.36 16.92
C LYS A 53 12.30 18.84 16.84
N ILE A 54 11.84 18.10 17.86
CA ILE A 54 10.51 17.48 17.88
C ILE A 54 9.78 17.87 19.16
N LYS A 55 8.76 18.71 18.98
CA LYS A 55 7.89 19.18 20.07
C LYS A 55 7.00 18.04 20.57
N ARG A 56 6.67 18.05 21.86
CA ARG A 56 5.85 17.01 22.52
C ARG A 56 4.41 17.01 22.01
N ASP A 57 3.88 18.17 21.67
CA ASP A 57 2.50 18.49 21.32
C ASP A 57 2.36 19.12 19.93
N GLY A 58 3.46 19.23 19.18
CA GLY A 58 3.48 19.77 17.82
C GLY A 58 3.42 18.70 16.72
N PRO A 59 3.41 19.13 15.45
CA PRO A 59 3.52 18.23 14.30
C PRO A 59 4.90 17.56 14.20
N ILE A 60 4.98 16.46 13.44
CA ILE A 60 6.25 15.80 13.12
C ILE A 60 6.83 16.44 11.85
N PRO A 61 8.12 16.80 11.79
CA PRO A 61 8.75 17.23 10.55
C PRO A 61 8.67 16.14 9.47
N ALA A 62 8.16 16.48 8.28
CA ALA A 62 7.86 15.51 7.22
C ALA A 62 9.08 14.64 6.81
N HIS A 63 10.28 15.22 6.84
CA HIS A 63 11.51 14.58 6.39
C HIS A 63 12.07 13.50 7.34
N VAL A 64 11.53 13.31 8.55
CA VAL A 64 12.04 12.32 9.53
C VAL A 64 11.23 11.03 9.61
N LEU A 65 10.30 10.82 8.68
CA LEU A 65 9.37 9.68 8.69
C LEU A 65 9.79 8.53 7.76
N GLY A 66 11.01 8.58 7.20
CA GLY A 66 11.58 7.48 6.42
C GLY A 66 11.02 7.32 5.00
N HIS A 67 10.17 8.24 4.55
CA HIS A 67 9.65 8.28 3.19
C HIS A 67 9.56 9.72 2.72
N ILE A 68 9.90 9.99 1.45
CA ILE A 68 9.98 11.35 0.88
C ILE A 68 8.67 12.15 1.01
N HIS A 69 7.53 11.46 0.97
CA HIS A 69 6.18 12.04 1.18
C HIS A 69 5.57 11.74 2.56
N SER A 70 6.34 11.18 3.49
CA SER A 70 5.86 10.80 4.84
C SER A 70 4.66 9.84 4.88
N GLN A 71 4.45 9.08 3.80
CA GLN A 71 3.29 8.22 3.62
C GLN A 71 3.43 6.87 4.34
N SER A 72 4.52 6.14 4.10
CA SER A 72 4.86 4.93 4.85
C SER A 72 5.96 5.26 5.84
N TRP A 73 5.82 4.78 7.07
CA TRP A 73 6.78 4.99 8.16
C TRP A 73 7.59 3.72 8.43
N SER A 74 7.50 2.71 7.56
CA SER A 74 8.16 1.41 7.73
C SER A 74 9.67 1.52 7.88
N ALA A 75 10.30 2.49 7.21
CA ALA A 75 11.76 2.69 7.25
C ALA A 75 12.28 3.20 8.61
N ILE A 76 11.42 3.70 9.50
CA ILE A 76 11.81 4.13 10.86
C ILE A 76 11.49 3.07 11.94
N ILE A 77 11.19 1.83 11.55
CA ILE A 77 10.83 0.75 12.49
C ILE A 77 11.93 0.50 13.53
N ASP A 78 13.21 0.54 13.13
CA ASP A 78 14.34 0.21 14.01
C ASP A 78 14.44 1.17 15.21
N ILE A 79 14.05 2.43 15.02
CA ILE A 79 14.11 3.48 16.05
C ILE A 79 12.77 3.72 16.76
N THR A 80 11.69 3.09 16.31
CA THR A 80 10.33 3.31 16.87
C THR A 80 9.68 2.06 17.46
N GLN A 81 10.17 0.86 17.15
CA GLN A 81 9.56 -0.39 17.59
C GLN A 81 9.34 -0.47 19.12
N PRO A 82 8.19 -1.01 19.57
CA PRO A 82 7.88 -1.22 20.99
C PRO A 82 8.91 -2.06 21.74
N TYR A 83 9.36 -3.17 21.15
CA TYR A 83 10.29 -4.12 21.78
C TYR A 83 11.60 -4.22 20.98
N PRO A 84 12.60 -3.34 21.22
CA PRO A 84 13.82 -3.28 20.41
C PRO A 84 14.69 -4.55 20.44
N ARG A 85 14.57 -5.35 21.49
CA ARG A 85 15.30 -6.63 21.64
C ARG A 85 14.73 -7.74 20.76
N LYS A 86 13.51 -7.57 20.23
CA LYS A 86 12.85 -8.52 19.34
C LYS A 86 12.86 -7.97 17.92
N LYS A 87 13.80 -8.44 17.11
CA LYS A 87 13.91 -7.97 15.72
C LYS A 87 12.60 -8.23 14.97
N PRO A 88 12.14 -7.27 14.14
CA PRO A 88 11.00 -7.50 13.28
C PRO A 88 11.29 -8.66 12.32
N ILE A 89 10.24 -9.33 11.87
CA ILE A 89 10.40 -10.41 10.89
C ILE A 89 10.91 -9.79 9.60
N ASN A 90 12.14 -10.14 9.21
CA ASN A 90 12.74 -9.76 7.94
C ASN A 90 13.42 -10.97 7.30
N VAL A 91 12.84 -11.45 6.20
CA VAL A 91 13.33 -12.65 5.49
C VAL A 91 14.36 -12.34 4.41
N THR A 92 14.77 -11.07 4.24
CA THR A 92 15.78 -10.66 3.24
C THR A 92 17.06 -11.49 3.32
N ASN A 93 17.61 -11.65 4.53
CA ASN A 93 18.82 -12.45 4.72
C ASN A 93 18.57 -13.95 4.49
N ALA A 94 17.36 -14.45 4.77
CA ALA A 94 17.00 -15.83 4.47
C ALA A 94 16.92 -16.08 2.96
N MET A 95 16.30 -15.17 2.20
CA MET A 95 16.24 -15.22 0.74
C MET A 95 17.64 -15.14 0.12
N ARG A 96 18.49 -14.23 0.60
CA ARG A 96 19.90 -14.13 0.16
C ARG A 96 20.71 -15.39 0.46
N ARG A 97 20.57 -15.99 1.65
CA ARG A 97 21.24 -17.26 2.00
C ARG A 97 20.78 -18.42 1.13
N LYS A 98 19.49 -18.44 0.75
CA LYS A 98 18.94 -19.39 -0.23
C LYS A 98 19.36 -19.09 -1.67
N LYS A 99 20.10 -18.00 -1.91
CA LYS A 99 20.49 -17.50 -3.24
C LYS A 99 19.29 -17.30 -4.16
N MET A 100 18.17 -16.81 -3.60
CA MET A 100 16.96 -16.62 -4.39
C MET A 100 17.18 -15.63 -5.53
N THR A 101 16.71 -15.98 -6.72
CA THR A 101 16.66 -15.07 -7.86
C THR A 101 15.36 -14.27 -7.87
N VAL A 102 15.30 -13.17 -8.63
CA VAL A 102 14.04 -12.43 -8.80
C VAL A 102 12.97 -13.32 -9.43
N LEU A 103 13.34 -14.13 -10.43
CA LEU A 103 12.42 -15.10 -11.03
C LEU A 103 11.83 -16.04 -9.97
N GLU A 104 12.64 -16.52 -9.02
CA GLU A 104 12.14 -17.36 -7.92
C GLU A 104 11.19 -16.60 -6.98
N VAL A 105 11.40 -15.31 -6.73
CA VAL A 105 10.45 -14.48 -5.95
C VAL A 105 9.09 -14.44 -6.65
N PHE A 106 9.05 -14.16 -7.96
CA PHE A 106 7.80 -14.20 -8.73
C PHE A 106 7.17 -15.60 -8.79
N LYS A 107 7.99 -16.65 -8.88
CA LYS A 107 7.49 -18.04 -8.85
C LYS A 107 6.90 -18.43 -7.49
N GLN A 108 7.39 -17.86 -6.39
CA GLN A 108 6.76 -18.03 -5.07
C GLN A 108 5.39 -17.33 -5.03
N ALA A 109 5.27 -16.14 -5.61
CA ALA A 109 3.98 -15.47 -5.73
C ALA A 109 3.00 -16.27 -6.61
N GLU A 110 3.41 -16.77 -7.78
CA GLU A 110 2.58 -17.68 -8.60
C GLU A 110 2.12 -18.92 -7.81
N ARG A 111 3.00 -19.51 -6.98
CA ARG A 111 2.65 -20.63 -6.10
C ARG A 111 1.62 -20.26 -5.06
N PHE A 112 1.61 -19.02 -4.57
CA PHE A 112 0.57 -18.55 -3.66
C PHE A 112 -0.80 -18.62 -4.34
N PHE A 113 -0.96 -17.94 -5.47
CA PHE A 113 -2.22 -17.86 -6.20
C PHE A 113 -2.70 -19.24 -6.67
N THR A 114 -1.82 -20.03 -7.29
CA THR A 114 -2.15 -21.39 -7.76
C THR A 114 -2.51 -22.34 -6.61
N SER A 115 -1.96 -22.16 -5.41
CA SER A 115 -2.35 -22.96 -4.25
C SER A 115 -3.81 -22.76 -3.83
N MET A 116 -4.36 -21.57 -4.09
CA MET A 116 -5.77 -21.25 -3.85
C MET A 116 -6.68 -21.69 -5.00
N GLY A 117 -6.13 -22.32 -6.05
CA GLY A 117 -6.90 -22.75 -7.23
C GLY A 117 -7.07 -21.67 -8.30
N LEU A 118 -6.32 -20.57 -8.23
CA LEU A 118 -6.23 -19.58 -9.31
C LEU A 118 -5.32 -20.08 -10.44
N PRO A 119 -5.50 -19.60 -11.69
CA PRO A 119 -4.69 -20.05 -12.82
C PRO A 119 -3.22 -19.62 -12.67
N PRO A 120 -2.25 -20.37 -13.23
CA PRO A 120 -0.87 -19.89 -13.30
C PRO A 120 -0.73 -18.72 -14.27
N MET A 121 0.40 -18.00 -14.19
CA MET A 121 0.70 -16.93 -15.13
C MET A 121 0.94 -17.50 -16.54
N PRO A 122 0.43 -16.83 -17.60
CA PRO A 122 0.64 -17.30 -18.97
C PRO A 122 2.13 -17.26 -19.37
N GLN A 123 2.53 -18.08 -20.34
CA GLN A 123 3.94 -18.12 -20.77
C GLN A 123 4.44 -16.76 -21.30
N THR A 124 3.53 -15.98 -21.90
CA THR A 124 3.80 -14.61 -22.38
C THR A 124 4.19 -13.66 -21.26
N PHE A 125 3.56 -13.78 -20.07
CA PHE A 125 3.91 -12.99 -18.89
C PHE A 125 5.39 -13.14 -18.54
N TRP A 126 5.89 -14.38 -18.46
CA TRP A 126 7.29 -14.66 -18.13
C TRP A 126 8.28 -14.19 -19.20
N LYS A 127 7.90 -14.31 -20.49
CA LYS A 127 8.76 -13.89 -21.61
C LYS A 127 8.84 -12.38 -21.78
N ARG A 128 7.78 -11.64 -21.45
CA ARG A 128 7.61 -10.23 -21.86
C ARG A 128 7.62 -9.23 -20.70
N SER A 129 7.45 -9.68 -19.46
CA SER A 129 7.53 -8.80 -18.29
C SER A 129 8.96 -8.30 -18.05
N ILE A 130 9.07 -7.11 -17.45
CA ILE A 130 10.33 -6.55 -16.97
C ILE A 130 10.34 -6.76 -15.45
N LEU A 131 10.94 -7.87 -15.02
CA LEU A 131 10.99 -8.26 -13.61
C LEU A 131 12.22 -7.71 -12.88
N GLU A 132 13.27 -7.36 -13.62
CA GLU A 132 14.51 -6.76 -13.12
C GLU A 132 14.84 -5.49 -13.90
N LYS A 133 15.65 -4.60 -13.29
CA LYS A 133 16.09 -3.38 -13.97
C LYS A 133 17.01 -3.74 -15.15
N PRO A 134 16.66 -3.39 -16.40
CA PRO A 134 17.53 -3.59 -17.55
C PRO A 134 18.82 -2.76 -17.42
N ARG A 135 19.93 -3.29 -17.94
CA ARG A 135 21.24 -2.60 -17.94
C ARG A 135 21.45 -1.73 -19.17
N ASP A 136 20.71 -2.00 -20.24
CA ASP A 136 20.84 -1.40 -21.57
C ASP A 136 20.00 -0.11 -21.75
N ARG A 137 19.06 0.18 -20.84
CA ARG A 137 18.15 1.33 -20.99
C ARG A 137 17.65 1.89 -19.67
N LYS A 138 17.24 3.16 -19.70
CA LYS A 138 16.53 3.82 -18.60
C LYS A 138 15.05 3.44 -18.64
N ILE A 139 14.48 3.12 -17.49
CA ILE A 139 13.06 2.81 -17.35
C ILE A 139 12.49 3.45 -16.08
N VAL A 140 11.17 3.61 -16.04
CA VAL A 140 10.44 3.96 -14.82
C VAL A 140 10.37 2.73 -13.91
N CYS A 141 11.08 2.77 -12.78
CA CYS A 141 11.18 1.63 -11.85
C CYS A 141 9.98 1.43 -10.92
N HIS A 142 9.04 2.38 -10.86
CA HIS A 142 7.82 2.21 -10.07
C HIS A 142 7.10 0.92 -10.48
N PRO A 143 6.79 0.00 -9.55
CA PRO A 143 6.01 -1.21 -9.82
C PRO A 143 4.68 -0.89 -10.52
N SER A 144 4.27 -1.75 -11.46
CA SER A 144 3.01 -1.61 -12.18
C SER A 144 2.69 -2.90 -12.92
N ALA A 145 1.41 -3.28 -12.92
CA ALA A 145 0.85 -4.37 -13.70
C ALA A 145 0.07 -3.82 -14.92
N TRP A 146 0.10 -4.55 -16.03
CA TRP A 146 -0.41 -4.11 -17.32
C TRP A 146 -1.25 -5.20 -17.97
N ASP A 147 -2.46 -4.84 -18.38
CA ASP A 147 -3.29 -5.61 -19.32
C ASP A 147 -3.18 -4.96 -20.71
N PHE A 148 -2.81 -5.76 -21.72
CA PHE A 148 -2.75 -5.29 -23.11
C PHE A 148 -4.05 -5.55 -23.88
N TYR A 149 -5.10 -6.06 -23.22
CA TYR A 149 -6.44 -6.32 -23.73
C TYR A 149 -6.54 -7.33 -24.88
N ILE A 150 -5.41 -7.88 -25.35
CA ILE A 150 -5.30 -8.79 -26.49
C ILE A 150 -4.69 -10.11 -26.03
N ASN A 151 -5.35 -11.22 -26.36
CA ASN A 151 -4.84 -12.59 -26.14
C ASN A 151 -4.34 -12.88 -24.71
N ASN A 152 -4.94 -12.24 -23.70
CA ASN A 152 -4.53 -12.32 -22.30
C ASN A 152 -3.02 -12.00 -22.09
N ASP A 153 -2.47 -11.08 -22.88
CA ASP A 153 -1.11 -10.58 -22.69
C ASP A 153 -1.08 -9.61 -21.51
N VAL A 154 -0.69 -10.15 -20.37
CA VAL A 154 -0.54 -9.43 -19.10
C VAL A 154 0.93 -9.40 -18.70
N ARG A 155 1.38 -8.28 -18.13
CA ARG A 155 2.80 -8.07 -17.81
C ARG A 155 2.99 -7.28 -16.52
N ILE A 156 4.13 -7.48 -15.88
CA ILE A 156 4.62 -6.62 -14.79
C ILE A 156 5.87 -5.87 -15.24
N LYS A 157 5.99 -4.62 -14.79
CA LYS A 157 7.20 -3.80 -14.90
C LYS A 157 7.63 -3.32 -13.52
N GLN A 158 8.61 -4.00 -12.93
CA GLN A 158 9.17 -3.72 -11.61
C GLN A 158 10.69 -3.89 -11.61
N CYS A 159 11.42 -2.96 -10.97
CA CYS A 159 12.87 -3.09 -10.74
C CYS A 159 13.15 -3.90 -9.47
N THR A 160 12.75 -5.16 -9.46
CA THR A 160 12.70 -6.01 -8.25
C THR A 160 14.09 -6.27 -7.70
N GLN A 161 14.21 -6.21 -6.37
CA GLN A 161 15.37 -6.68 -5.63
C GLN A 161 14.96 -7.83 -4.70
N VAL A 162 15.94 -8.64 -4.29
CA VAL A 162 15.68 -9.79 -3.41
C VAL A 162 15.70 -9.33 -1.94
N ASN A 163 14.58 -8.75 -1.50
CA ASN A 163 14.33 -8.28 -0.15
C ASN A 163 12.85 -8.48 0.25
N MET A 164 12.51 -8.30 1.53
CA MET A 164 11.16 -8.54 2.03
C MET A 164 10.11 -7.55 1.54
N GLU A 165 10.51 -6.30 1.26
CA GLU A 165 9.61 -5.28 0.71
C GLU A 165 9.15 -5.68 -0.70
N ASP A 166 10.10 -5.93 -1.60
CA ASP A 166 9.84 -6.39 -2.96
C ASP A 166 9.15 -7.75 -2.98
N PHE A 167 9.41 -8.64 -2.03
CA PHE A 167 8.64 -9.90 -1.89
C PHE A 167 7.14 -9.63 -1.70
N ARG A 168 6.76 -8.63 -0.89
CA ARG A 168 5.35 -8.22 -0.73
C ARG A 168 4.82 -7.53 -1.99
N THR A 169 5.59 -6.61 -2.56
CA THR A 169 5.21 -5.88 -3.77
C THR A 169 4.96 -6.82 -4.95
N VAL A 170 5.78 -7.86 -5.13
CA VAL A 170 5.57 -8.86 -6.18
C VAL A 170 4.22 -9.58 -6.02
N HIS A 171 3.81 -9.91 -4.79
CA HIS A 171 2.49 -10.49 -4.55
C HIS A 171 1.36 -9.49 -4.81
N HIS A 172 1.56 -8.21 -4.47
CA HIS A 172 0.62 -7.14 -4.78
C HIS A 172 0.40 -7.02 -6.29
N GLU A 173 1.48 -6.85 -7.06
CA GLU A 173 1.41 -6.68 -8.52
C GLU A 173 0.86 -7.92 -9.23
N MET A 174 1.17 -9.12 -8.74
CA MET A 174 0.58 -10.35 -9.30
C MET A 174 -0.91 -10.48 -8.96
N GLY A 175 -1.40 -9.84 -7.89
CA GLY A 175 -2.83 -9.73 -7.61
C GLY A 175 -3.57 -8.95 -8.70
N HIS A 176 -3.00 -7.86 -9.19
CA HIS A 176 -3.53 -7.13 -10.35
C HIS A 176 -3.59 -8.03 -11.59
N VAL A 177 -2.52 -8.80 -11.84
CA VAL A 177 -2.45 -9.71 -12.99
C VAL A 177 -3.50 -10.82 -12.92
N GLU A 178 -3.71 -11.43 -11.76
CA GLU A 178 -4.79 -12.40 -11.56
C GLU A 178 -6.16 -11.76 -11.83
N TYR A 179 -6.36 -10.51 -11.39
CA TYR A 179 -7.61 -9.83 -11.64
C TYR A 179 -7.85 -9.59 -13.15
N PHE A 180 -6.81 -9.16 -13.88
CA PHE A 180 -6.83 -9.05 -15.35
C PHE A 180 -7.26 -10.36 -16.01
N LEU A 181 -6.62 -11.46 -15.62
CA LEU A 181 -6.90 -12.78 -16.18
C LEU A 181 -8.32 -13.25 -15.89
N LYS A 182 -8.90 -12.88 -14.73
CA LYS A 182 -10.25 -13.28 -14.34
C LYS A 182 -11.34 -12.60 -15.15
N TYR A 183 -11.21 -11.30 -15.40
CA TYR A 183 -12.21 -10.59 -16.21
C TYR A 183 -11.86 -10.53 -17.71
N ALA A 184 -10.78 -11.16 -18.17
CA ALA A 184 -10.33 -11.09 -19.56
C ALA A 184 -11.37 -11.54 -20.60
N LYS A 185 -12.41 -12.28 -20.21
CA LYS A 185 -13.52 -12.68 -21.09
C LYS A 185 -14.68 -11.69 -21.13
N GLN A 186 -14.70 -10.69 -20.26
CA GLN A 186 -15.71 -9.64 -20.28
C GLN A 186 -15.56 -8.76 -21.53
N PRO A 187 -16.64 -8.10 -21.98
CA PRO A 187 -16.55 -7.06 -23.00
C PRO A 187 -15.52 -6.00 -22.60
N PHE A 188 -14.84 -5.41 -23.58
CA PHE A 188 -13.72 -4.48 -23.34
C PHE A 188 -14.05 -3.39 -22.31
N ALA A 189 -15.24 -2.79 -22.39
CA ALA A 189 -15.70 -1.74 -21.47
C ALA A 189 -15.90 -2.19 -20.00
N PHE A 190 -15.99 -3.50 -19.73
CA PHE A 190 -16.17 -4.06 -18.39
C PHE A 190 -14.91 -4.77 -17.87
N ARG A 191 -13.75 -4.56 -18.50
CA ARG A 191 -12.46 -5.13 -18.08
C ARG A 191 -11.73 -4.22 -17.08
N GLU A 192 -12.45 -3.87 -16.02
CA GLU A 192 -11.96 -3.08 -14.90
C GLU A 192 -12.39 -3.71 -13.57
N GLY A 193 -11.81 -3.24 -12.46
CA GLY A 193 -12.30 -3.63 -11.14
C GLY A 193 -13.70 -3.06 -10.89
N ALA A 194 -14.45 -3.66 -9.95
CA ALA A 194 -15.79 -3.17 -9.61
C ALA A 194 -15.81 -1.68 -9.22
N ASN A 195 -14.72 -1.20 -8.64
CA ASN A 195 -14.31 0.21 -8.64
C ASN A 195 -12.77 0.25 -8.54
N PRO A 196 -12.13 1.43 -8.69
CA PRO A 196 -10.66 1.52 -8.63
C PRO A 196 -10.03 1.02 -7.32
N GLY A 197 -10.77 1.06 -6.20
CA GLY A 197 -10.29 0.56 -4.91
C GLY A 197 -10.22 -0.96 -4.82
N PHE A 198 -11.08 -1.70 -5.55
CA PHE A 198 -11.03 -3.16 -5.61
C PHE A 198 -9.71 -3.65 -6.21
N HIS A 199 -9.27 -3.00 -7.28
CA HIS A 199 -8.07 -3.37 -8.02
C HIS A 199 -6.84 -3.36 -7.10
N GLU A 200 -6.65 -2.26 -6.37
CA GLU A 200 -5.59 -2.10 -5.36
C GLU A 200 -5.77 -3.03 -4.14
N ALA A 201 -7.01 -3.35 -3.75
CA ALA A 201 -7.29 -4.14 -2.55
C ALA A 201 -6.92 -5.62 -2.70
N ILE A 202 -7.06 -6.19 -3.89
CA ILE A 202 -6.76 -7.61 -4.13
C ILE A 202 -5.29 -7.91 -3.83
N GLY A 203 -4.38 -7.17 -4.46
CA GLY A 203 -2.94 -7.35 -4.25
C GLY A 203 -2.53 -7.19 -2.79
N ASP A 204 -3.06 -6.15 -2.14
CA ASP A 204 -2.77 -5.87 -0.73
C ASP A 204 -3.33 -6.93 0.23
N THR A 205 -4.50 -7.51 -0.07
CA THR A 205 -5.08 -8.61 0.73
C THR A 205 -4.18 -9.84 0.73
N ILE A 206 -3.61 -10.17 -0.43
CA ILE A 206 -2.65 -11.26 -0.58
C ILE A 206 -1.36 -10.94 0.19
N ALA A 207 -0.89 -9.69 0.07
CA ALA A 207 0.28 -9.20 0.78
C ALA A 207 0.16 -9.35 2.31
N LEU A 208 -1.03 -9.20 2.89
CA LEU A 208 -1.28 -9.44 4.32
C LEU A 208 -1.05 -10.92 4.70
N SER A 209 -1.55 -11.87 3.92
CA SER A 209 -1.38 -13.31 4.18
C SER A 209 0.09 -13.74 4.10
N VAL A 210 0.78 -13.31 3.04
CA VAL A 210 2.16 -13.73 2.74
C VAL A 210 3.19 -13.15 3.71
N SER A 211 2.81 -12.06 4.37
CA SER A 211 3.63 -11.34 5.34
C SER A 211 3.66 -12.00 6.72
N THR A 212 2.76 -12.95 6.97
CA THR A 212 2.64 -13.57 8.29
C THR A 212 3.81 -14.52 8.57
N PRO A 213 4.25 -14.64 9.84
CA PRO A 213 5.20 -15.69 10.22
C PRO A 213 4.73 -17.10 9.83
N LYS A 214 3.41 -17.36 9.87
CA LYS A 214 2.82 -18.64 9.44
C LYS A 214 3.15 -18.93 7.97
N HIS A 215 2.92 -17.97 7.09
CA HIS A 215 3.23 -18.12 5.66
C HIS A 215 4.73 -18.27 5.41
N LEU A 216 5.54 -17.38 6.00
CA LEU A 216 6.98 -17.38 5.81
C LEU A 216 7.63 -18.69 6.27
N ARG A 217 7.05 -19.38 7.26
CA ARG A 217 7.44 -20.75 7.62
C ARG A 217 7.01 -21.78 6.56
N ALA A 218 5.78 -21.69 6.07
CA ALA A 218 5.26 -22.60 5.04
C ALA A 218 6.10 -22.58 3.74
N VAL A 219 6.66 -21.42 3.37
CA VAL A 219 7.59 -21.28 2.23
C VAL A 219 9.08 -21.43 2.61
N GLY A 220 9.36 -21.79 3.87
CA GLY A 220 10.69 -22.08 4.39
C GLY A 220 11.62 -20.87 4.50
N LEU A 221 11.10 -19.65 4.53
CA LEU A 221 11.85 -18.39 4.69
C LEU A 221 12.05 -18.02 6.17
N LEU A 222 11.23 -18.57 7.07
CA LEU A 222 11.34 -18.40 8.52
C LEU A 222 11.47 -19.78 9.19
N LYS A 223 12.37 -19.91 10.17
CA LYS A 223 12.60 -21.16 10.93
C LYS A 223 12.01 -21.16 12.33
N ASP A 224 11.88 -19.99 12.96
CA ASP A 224 11.56 -19.90 14.39
C ASP A 224 10.05 -20.12 14.64
N PRO A 225 9.67 -21.10 15.49
CA PRO A 225 8.28 -21.39 15.80
C PRO A 225 7.67 -20.42 16.82
N SER A 226 8.45 -19.60 17.53
CA SER A 226 7.94 -18.95 18.75
C SER A 226 6.80 -17.96 18.49
N ASP A 227 5.62 -18.30 19.01
CA ASP A 227 4.52 -17.37 19.20
C ASP A 227 4.88 -16.48 20.41
N ASP A 228 5.30 -15.25 20.12
CA ASP A 228 5.89 -14.33 21.10
C ASP A 228 5.12 -13.03 21.04
N TYR A 229 4.47 -12.67 22.15
CA TYR A 229 3.67 -11.46 22.25
C TYR A 229 4.45 -10.21 21.83
N GLU A 230 5.73 -10.10 22.21
CA GLU A 230 6.56 -8.95 21.84
C GLU A 230 6.79 -8.87 20.33
N ARG A 231 6.93 -10.03 19.66
CA ARG A 231 7.05 -10.11 18.20
C ARG A 231 5.74 -9.82 17.51
N ASP A 232 4.61 -10.30 18.05
CA ASP A 232 3.27 -10.00 17.53
C ASP A 232 2.99 -8.50 17.56
N ILE A 233 3.33 -7.83 18.68
CA ILE A 233 3.21 -6.37 18.79
C ILE A 233 4.14 -5.66 17.80
N ASN A 234 5.40 -6.08 17.66
CA ASN A 234 6.30 -5.49 16.67
C ASN A 234 5.80 -5.73 15.22
N TYR A 235 5.18 -6.87 14.93
CA TYR A 235 4.56 -7.15 13.63
C TYR A 235 3.37 -6.24 13.37
N LEU A 236 2.40 -6.16 14.30
CA LEU A 236 1.26 -5.26 14.18
C LEU A 236 1.70 -3.80 14.06
N PHE A 237 2.73 -3.41 14.80
CA PHE A 237 3.33 -2.09 14.70
C PHE A 237 3.93 -1.85 13.30
N SER A 238 4.63 -2.84 12.73
CA SER A 238 5.14 -2.75 11.35
C SER A 238 4.02 -2.57 10.32
N VAL A 239 2.90 -3.30 10.49
CA VAL A 239 1.71 -3.15 9.65
C VAL A 239 1.08 -1.76 9.85
N ALA A 240 1.04 -1.24 11.07
CA ALA A 240 0.52 0.08 11.36
C ALA A 240 1.38 1.21 10.76
N LEU A 241 2.71 1.09 10.81
CA LEU A 241 3.63 2.03 10.16
C LEU A 241 3.47 2.08 8.64
N ASP A 242 2.93 1.03 8.02
CA ASP A 242 2.68 0.99 6.59
C ASP A 242 1.23 1.39 6.23
N LYS A 243 0.26 0.68 6.80
CA LYS A 243 -1.16 0.81 6.47
C LYS A 243 -1.86 1.93 7.24
N VAL A 244 -1.66 2.03 8.56
CA VAL A 244 -2.34 3.08 9.35
C VAL A 244 -1.72 4.46 9.13
N ALA A 245 -0.39 4.53 9.06
CA ALA A 245 0.34 5.77 8.82
C ALA A 245 -0.02 6.42 7.47
N SER A 246 -0.33 5.61 6.46
CA SER A 246 -0.64 6.09 5.11
C SER A 246 -2.08 6.58 4.94
N ILE A 247 -3.05 6.11 5.75
CA ILE A 247 -4.48 6.47 5.65
C ILE A 247 -4.72 7.98 5.48
N PRO A 248 -4.16 8.89 6.31
CA PRO A 248 -4.46 10.29 6.13
C PRO A 248 -3.88 10.84 4.83
N SER A 249 -2.73 10.34 4.34
CA SER A 249 -2.17 10.75 3.04
C SER A 249 -3.04 10.28 1.86
N THR A 250 -3.54 9.04 1.91
CA THR A 250 -4.39 8.47 0.85
C THR A 250 -5.76 9.13 0.78
N TYR A 251 -6.22 9.71 1.89
CA TYR A 251 -7.40 10.57 1.92
C TYR A 251 -7.14 11.99 1.41
N VAL A 252 -6.13 12.69 1.95
CA VAL A 252 -6.02 14.14 1.76
C VAL A 252 -5.45 14.59 0.42
N TYR A 253 -4.71 13.75 -0.29
CA TYR A 253 -4.16 14.15 -1.59
C TYR A 253 -5.27 14.42 -2.60
N ASP A 254 -6.28 13.55 -2.64
CA ASP A 254 -7.46 13.76 -3.47
C ASP A 254 -8.40 14.79 -2.90
N LEU A 255 -8.57 14.86 -1.57
CA LEU A 255 -9.34 15.95 -0.98
C LEU A 255 -8.77 17.32 -1.39
N TRP A 256 -7.44 17.48 -1.40
CA TRP A 256 -6.79 18.69 -1.90
C TRP A 256 -7.07 18.90 -3.40
N ARG A 257 -6.88 17.87 -4.25
CA ARG A 257 -7.15 17.97 -5.70
C ARG A 257 -8.60 18.29 -6.02
N TRP A 258 -9.56 17.68 -5.33
CA TRP A 258 -10.98 17.98 -5.53
C TRP A 258 -11.31 19.42 -5.21
N ASN A 259 -10.74 19.98 -4.14
CA ASN A 259 -10.92 21.40 -3.81
C ASN A 259 -10.22 22.33 -4.84
N VAL A 260 -9.11 21.89 -5.44
CA VAL A 260 -8.50 22.59 -6.59
C VAL A 260 -9.43 22.55 -7.81
N PHE A 261 -9.95 21.38 -8.18
CA PHE A 261 -10.85 21.21 -9.32
C PHE A 261 -12.17 21.98 -9.16
N LYS A 262 -12.71 22.04 -7.93
CA LYS A 262 -13.90 22.83 -7.57
C LYS A 262 -13.63 24.34 -7.53
N GLY A 263 -12.39 24.80 -7.75
CA GLY A 263 -12.02 26.21 -7.69
C GLY A 263 -11.98 26.82 -6.28
N THR A 264 -12.03 25.98 -5.22
CA THR A 264 -11.98 26.43 -3.83
C THR A 264 -10.64 27.10 -3.48
N TYR A 265 -9.55 26.64 -4.12
CA TYR A 265 -8.23 27.27 -3.98
C TYR A 265 -7.79 27.88 -5.30
N GLN A 266 -7.29 29.11 -5.21
CA GLN A 266 -6.60 29.78 -6.31
C GLN A 266 -5.13 29.32 -6.39
N PRO A 267 -4.46 29.37 -7.55
CA PRO A 267 -3.08 28.88 -7.74
C PRO A 267 -2.08 29.39 -6.69
N GLN A 268 -2.15 30.67 -6.35
CA GLN A 268 -1.28 31.30 -5.33
C GLN A 268 -1.45 30.70 -3.91
N ASN A 269 -2.51 29.93 -3.66
CA ASN A 269 -2.82 29.29 -2.39
C ASN A 269 -2.63 27.77 -2.41
N TYR A 270 -2.25 27.17 -3.54
CA TYR A 270 -2.11 25.71 -3.69
C TYR A 270 -1.19 25.10 -2.64
N ASN A 271 0.02 25.63 -2.50
CA ASN A 271 1.01 25.09 -1.57
C ASN A 271 0.61 25.32 -0.09
N ARG A 272 0.01 26.49 0.20
CA ARG A 272 -0.51 26.78 1.54
C ARG A 272 -1.65 25.82 1.91
N ALA A 273 -2.60 25.61 1.01
CA ALA A 273 -3.70 24.67 1.21
C ALA A 273 -3.16 23.25 1.43
N TRP A 274 -2.21 22.81 0.61
CA TRP A 274 -1.55 21.52 0.74
C TRP A 274 -0.99 21.30 2.15
N TRP A 275 -0.15 22.20 2.65
CA TRP A 275 0.41 22.07 4.00
C TRP A 275 -0.63 22.20 5.12
N ASN A 276 -1.71 22.96 4.92
CA ASN A 276 -2.83 22.98 5.86
C ASN A 276 -3.51 21.61 5.95
N PHE A 277 -3.72 20.91 4.83
CA PHE A 277 -4.25 19.54 4.83
C PHE A 277 -3.28 18.57 5.51
N LEU A 278 -1.99 18.62 5.15
CA LEU A 278 -0.98 17.75 5.77
C LEU A 278 -0.91 17.98 7.29
N LEU A 279 -0.93 19.22 7.75
CA LEU A 279 -0.95 19.54 9.17
C LEU A 279 -2.23 19.05 9.85
N LYS A 280 -3.41 19.28 9.25
CA LYS A 280 -4.70 18.94 9.84
C LYS A 280 -4.94 17.44 9.96
N TYR A 281 -4.55 16.67 8.95
CA TYR A 281 -4.90 15.25 8.86
C TYR A 281 -3.72 14.32 9.17
N GLN A 282 -2.51 14.66 8.72
CA GLN A 282 -1.30 13.88 9.03
C GLN A 282 -0.54 14.42 10.25
N GLY A 283 -0.85 15.63 10.74
CA GLY A 283 -0.10 16.19 11.87
C GLY A 283 1.39 16.35 11.56
N ILE A 284 1.74 16.68 10.31
CA ILE A 284 3.12 16.91 9.87
C ILE A 284 3.34 18.36 9.44
N CYS A 285 4.59 18.81 9.50
CA CYS A 285 5.01 20.14 9.06
C CYS A 285 6.19 20.07 8.09
N PRO A 286 6.40 21.08 7.25
CA PRO A 286 7.55 21.08 6.35
C PRO A 286 8.85 21.19 7.18
N GLY A 287 9.92 20.56 6.69
CA GLY A 287 11.24 20.62 7.35
C GLY A 287 11.88 22.01 7.26
N VAL A 288 11.48 22.80 6.26
CA VAL A 288 11.91 24.17 6.02
C VAL A 288 10.68 25.02 5.72
N ARG A 289 10.76 26.33 5.97
CA ARG A 289 9.68 27.25 5.62
C ARG A 289 9.45 27.23 4.11
N ARG A 290 8.19 27.05 3.68
CA ARG A 290 7.79 27.16 2.28
C ARG A 290 7.36 28.59 1.94
N SER A 291 7.62 29.03 0.73
CA SER A 291 7.24 30.31 0.17
C SER A 291 6.07 30.15 -0.81
N ARG A 292 5.70 31.24 -1.52
CA ARG A 292 4.60 31.21 -2.50
C ARG A 292 5.05 30.66 -3.85
N GLU A 293 6.35 30.68 -4.11
CA GLU A 293 7.01 30.16 -5.32
C GLU A 293 7.12 28.63 -5.29
N ASP A 294 6.98 28.03 -4.11
CA ASP A 294 7.00 26.59 -3.91
C ASP A 294 5.71 25.92 -4.36
N PHE A 295 5.83 24.77 -5.03
CA PHE A 295 4.69 23.91 -5.38
C PHE A 295 5.03 22.44 -5.09
N ASP A 296 4.82 22.03 -3.84
CA ASP A 296 5.13 20.69 -3.34
C ASP A 296 4.25 19.54 -3.87
N PRO A 297 2.94 19.72 -4.13
CA PRO A 297 2.07 18.59 -4.51
C PRO A 297 2.57 17.76 -5.70
N PRO A 298 3.03 18.33 -6.84
CA PRO A 298 3.50 17.54 -7.97
C PRO A 298 4.80 16.78 -7.72
N ALA A 299 5.51 17.02 -6.62
CA ALA A 299 6.61 16.15 -6.20
C ALA A 299 6.11 14.73 -5.85
N LYS A 300 4.81 14.53 -5.67
CA LYS A 300 4.16 13.21 -5.64
C LYS A 300 3.75 12.80 -7.05
N TYR A 301 4.28 11.65 -7.49
CA TYR A 301 4.04 11.06 -8.81
C TYR A 301 2.57 11.14 -9.26
N HIS A 302 1.64 10.65 -8.45
CA HIS A 302 0.21 10.61 -8.79
C HIS A 302 -0.43 11.97 -9.04
N ILE A 303 0.10 13.04 -8.44
CA ILE A 303 -0.36 14.41 -8.70
C ILE A 303 0.19 14.89 -10.05
N SER A 304 1.49 14.68 -10.31
CA SER A 304 2.09 15.05 -11.61
C SER A 304 1.61 14.21 -12.80
N ALA A 305 1.21 12.97 -12.55
CA ALA A 305 0.80 12.00 -13.56
C ALA A 305 -0.73 11.90 -13.71
N ASP A 306 -1.48 12.77 -13.04
CA ASP A 306 -2.94 12.83 -13.10
C ASP A 306 -3.66 11.51 -12.76
N VAL A 307 -3.13 10.76 -11.80
CA VAL A 307 -3.70 9.47 -11.36
C VAL A 307 -4.53 9.68 -10.10
N PRO A 308 -5.85 9.39 -10.09
CA PRO A 308 -6.71 9.50 -8.90
C PRO A 308 -6.15 8.70 -7.71
N TYR A 309 -6.15 9.29 -6.50
CA TYR A 309 -5.49 8.74 -5.33
C TYR A 309 -6.43 8.07 -4.33
N ILE A 310 -7.71 8.44 -4.33
CA ILE A 310 -8.68 7.96 -3.35
C ILE A 310 -8.88 6.45 -3.40
N ARG A 311 -8.55 5.82 -4.53
CA ARG A 311 -8.48 4.37 -4.71
C ARG A 311 -7.66 3.68 -3.62
N TYR A 312 -6.58 4.31 -3.14
CA TYR A 312 -5.72 3.75 -2.09
C TYR A 312 -6.38 3.82 -0.70
N PHE A 313 -7.18 4.85 -0.43
CA PHE A 313 -7.95 4.92 0.82
C PHE A 313 -9.03 3.83 0.84
N VAL A 314 -9.79 3.72 -0.26
CA VAL A 314 -10.81 2.67 -0.42
C VAL A 314 -10.18 1.29 -0.31
N SER A 315 -9.05 1.07 -0.99
CA SER A 315 -8.29 -0.18 -0.90
C SER A 315 -7.81 -0.52 0.50
N THR A 316 -7.38 0.49 1.28
CA THR A 316 -6.95 0.26 2.66
C THR A 316 -8.09 -0.27 3.52
N VAL A 317 -9.32 0.19 3.31
CA VAL A 317 -10.49 -0.35 4.03
C VAL A 317 -10.88 -1.72 3.49
N LEU A 318 -11.03 -1.85 2.16
CA LEU A 318 -11.45 -3.07 1.50
C LEU A 318 -10.51 -4.25 1.75
N GLN A 319 -9.19 -4.03 1.74
CA GLN A 319 -8.23 -5.12 1.92
C GLN A 319 -8.41 -5.84 3.26
N PHE A 320 -8.77 -5.13 4.34
CA PHE A 320 -9.03 -5.77 5.63
C PHE A 320 -10.41 -6.44 5.68
N GLN A 321 -11.39 -5.93 4.93
CA GLN A 321 -12.68 -6.60 4.77
C GLN A 321 -12.53 -7.91 3.98
N PHE A 322 -11.81 -7.89 2.87
CA PHE A 322 -11.48 -9.07 2.07
C PHE A 322 -10.64 -10.05 2.86
N TYR A 323 -9.59 -9.57 3.54
CA TYR A 323 -8.74 -10.42 4.37
C TYR A 323 -9.56 -11.13 5.43
N LYS A 324 -10.45 -10.44 6.15
CA LYS A 324 -11.36 -11.08 7.10
C LYS A 324 -12.24 -12.15 6.44
N ALA A 325 -12.90 -11.83 5.33
CA ALA A 325 -13.79 -12.76 4.64
C ALA A 325 -13.06 -14.02 4.13
N LEU A 326 -11.88 -13.85 3.52
CA LEU A 326 -11.04 -14.95 3.05
C LEU A 326 -10.52 -15.82 4.21
N CYS A 327 -10.20 -15.21 5.35
CA CYS A 327 -9.79 -15.92 6.56
C CYS A 327 -10.93 -16.74 7.16
N ASP A 328 -12.13 -16.17 7.23
CA ASP A 328 -13.33 -16.87 7.69
C ASP A 328 -13.62 -18.08 6.77
N GLU A 329 -13.55 -17.90 5.45
CA GLU A 329 -13.75 -18.96 4.45
C GLU A 329 -12.63 -20.03 4.46
N ALA A 330 -11.41 -19.62 4.80
CA ALA A 330 -10.31 -20.55 5.04
C ALA A 330 -10.49 -21.35 6.34
N GLY A 331 -11.45 -21.01 7.19
CA GLY A 331 -11.67 -21.65 8.48
C GLY A 331 -10.62 -21.27 9.53
N HIS A 332 -10.04 -20.06 9.43
CA HIS A 332 -9.07 -19.57 10.40
C HIS A 332 -9.74 -19.32 11.76
N VAL A 333 -9.06 -19.74 12.83
CA VAL A 333 -9.48 -19.49 14.22
C VAL A 333 -8.36 -18.75 14.95
N GLY A 334 -8.73 -17.75 15.74
CA GLY A 334 -7.79 -16.94 16.52
C GLY A 334 -7.64 -15.52 15.98
N PRO A 335 -6.59 -14.78 16.39
CA PRO A 335 -6.41 -13.40 15.98
C PRO A 335 -6.28 -13.26 14.47
N LEU A 336 -7.03 -12.31 13.88
CA LEU A 336 -7.09 -12.11 12.43
C LEU A 336 -5.71 -11.89 11.81
N TYR A 337 -4.83 -11.12 12.46
CA TYR A 337 -3.48 -10.82 11.95
C TYR A 337 -2.55 -12.04 11.82
N LYS A 338 -2.93 -13.21 12.37
CA LYS A 338 -2.20 -14.48 12.23
C LYS A 338 -2.73 -15.36 11.09
N CYS A 339 -3.79 -14.92 10.42
CA CYS A 339 -4.40 -15.68 9.36
C CYS A 339 -3.44 -15.84 8.17
N ASP A 340 -3.43 -17.05 7.61
CA ASP A 340 -2.83 -17.32 6.33
C ASP A 340 -3.76 -18.27 5.59
N PHE A 341 -4.30 -17.80 4.47
CA PHE A 341 -5.21 -18.56 3.62
C PHE A 341 -4.49 -19.23 2.44
N TYR A 342 -3.16 -19.26 2.46
CA TYR A 342 -2.36 -20.10 1.55
C TYR A 342 -2.88 -21.54 1.51
N ARG A 343 -3.04 -22.11 0.30
CA ARG A 343 -3.65 -23.43 0.02
C ARG A 343 -5.15 -23.57 0.28
N SER A 344 -5.86 -22.51 0.66
CA SER A 344 -7.32 -22.54 0.78
C SER A 344 -8.00 -22.34 -0.57
N LYS A 345 -8.43 -23.44 -1.19
CA LYS A 345 -9.24 -23.38 -2.43
C LYS A 345 -10.61 -22.76 -2.24
N ARG A 346 -11.15 -22.84 -1.01
CA ARG A 346 -12.42 -22.19 -0.66
C ARG A 346 -12.26 -20.66 -0.69
N ALA A 347 -11.21 -20.15 -0.05
CA ALA A 347 -10.88 -18.73 -0.09
C ALA A 347 -10.59 -18.26 -1.52
N GLY A 348 -9.87 -19.05 -2.34
CA GLY A 348 -9.64 -18.68 -3.74
C GLY A 348 -10.86 -18.73 -4.66
N LYS A 349 -11.98 -19.31 -4.23
CA LYS A 349 -13.26 -19.33 -4.96
C LYS A 349 -14.13 -18.11 -4.65
N LEU A 350 -14.00 -17.57 -3.42
CA LEU A 350 -14.63 -16.32 -3.01
C LEU A 350 -14.00 -15.15 -3.75
#